data_AF-A0AAX2IW01-F1
#
_entry.id   AF-A0AAX2IW01-F1
#
_cell.length_a   1.000
_cell.length_b   1.000
_cell.length_c   1.000
_cell.angle_alpha   90.00
_cell.angle_beta   90.00
_cell.angle_gamma   90.00
#
_symmetry.space_group_name_H-M   'P 1'
#
loop_
_entity.id
_entity.type
_entity.pdbx_description
1 polymer ?
#
loop_
_entity_poly.entity_id
_entity_poly.type
_entity_poly.pdbx_seq_one_letter_code
_entity_poly.pdbx_strand_id
1 'polypeptide(L)'
;MFRYFKRGWNGELKFSEVLFASGGDYFLLEGGIAYIGFYILFAILLMTSKPLSLDNILALALFSYGIVFYIWLLKAFWGSANFCSNKISAGLIRTFTIILPLISIVLFVLIIIYYLVTAIMDALSG
;
A
#
# COMPACT_ATOMS: atom_id res chain seq x y z
N MET A 1 19.72 -1.76 8.84
CA MET A 1 18.75 -0.76 8.35
C MET A 1 17.64 -1.37 7.47
N PHE A 2 17.30 -2.66 7.65
CA PHE A 2 16.20 -3.32 6.93
C PHE A 2 15.44 -4.30 7.84
N ARG A 3 15.65 -4.21 9.16
CA ARG A 3 15.16 -5.25 10.08
C ARG A 3 13.65 -5.16 10.21
N TYR A 4 13.08 -3.96 10.18
CA TYR A 4 11.65 -3.72 10.18
C TYR A 4 10.98 -4.32 8.94
N PHE A 5 11.49 -3.97 7.76
CA PHE A 5 10.96 -4.51 6.50
C PHE A 5 11.14 -6.02 6.39
N LYS A 6 12.28 -6.56 6.81
CA LYS A 6 12.51 -8.02 6.82
C LYS A 6 11.52 -8.74 7.75
N ARG A 7 11.35 -8.25 8.98
CA ARG A 7 10.38 -8.82 9.95
C ARG A 7 8.95 -8.72 9.43
N GLY A 8 8.56 -7.60 8.83
CA GLY A 8 7.23 -7.46 8.24
C GLY A 8 6.97 -8.42 7.09
N TRP A 9 7.95 -8.63 6.21
CA TRP A 9 7.84 -9.57 5.10
C TRP A 9 7.70 -11.03 5.55
N ASN A 10 8.32 -11.36 6.68
CA ASN A 10 8.22 -12.66 7.34
C ASN A 10 6.97 -12.78 8.25
N GLY A 11 6.22 -11.69 8.43
CA GLY A 11 5.06 -11.69 9.33
C GLY A 11 5.43 -11.80 10.81
N GLU A 12 6.62 -11.35 11.21
CA GLU A 12 7.18 -11.41 12.57
C GLU A 12 6.94 -10.12 13.38
N LEU A 13 6.06 -9.24 12.91
CA LEU A 13 5.72 -7.99 13.59
C LEU A 13 4.39 -8.15 14.33
N LYS A 14 4.32 -7.62 15.56
CA LYS A 14 3.06 -7.44 16.28
C LYS A 14 2.22 -6.35 15.61
N PHE A 15 0.91 -6.39 15.81
CA PHE A 15 -0.01 -5.43 15.18
C PHE A 15 0.35 -3.96 15.49
N SER A 16 0.73 -3.66 16.73
CA SER A 16 1.18 -2.33 17.14
C SER A 16 2.52 -1.93 16.52
N GLU A 17 3.40 -2.89 16.24
CA GLU A 17 4.66 -2.65 15.54
C GLU A 17 4.40 -2.31 14.06
N VAL A 18 3.39 -2.91 13.44
CA VAL A 18 2.99 -2.62 12.04
C VAL A 18 2.40 -1.21 11.91
N LEU A 19 1.50 -0.82 12.83
CA LEU A 19 0.78 0.46 12.74
C LEU A 19 1.54 1.65 13.33
N PHE A 20 2.22 1.44 14.46
CA PHE A 20 2.78 2.52 15.27
C PHE A 20 4.30 2.44 15.40
N ALA A 21 4.94 1.48 14.72
CA ALA A 21 6.36 1.23 14.85
C ALA A 21 6.82 1.07 16.32
N SER A 22 5.95 0.56 17.19
CA SER A 22 6.11 0.54 18.66
C SER A 22 7.20 -0.41 19.20
N GLY A 23 8.06 -0.95 18.32
CA GLY A 23 9.08 -1.97 18.64
C GLY A 23 10.50 -1.39 18.83
N GLY A 24 10.64 -0.06 18.80
CA GLY A 24 11.86 0.68 19.11
C GLY A 24 12.17 1.81 18.10
N ASP A 25 13.04 2.75 18.48
CA ASP A 25 13.34 3.96 17.69
C ASP A 25 13.80 3.67 16.26
N TYR A 26 14.43 2.51 16.05
CA TYR A 26 14.89 2.03 14.75
C TYR A 26 13.74 1.66 13.79
N PHE A 27 12.55 1.28 14.29
CA PHE A 27 11.38 1.00 13.46
C PHE A 27 10.70 2.27 12.98
N LEU A 28 10.64 3.30 13.83
CA LEU A 28 10.18 4.63 13.46
C LEU A 28 11.09 5.24 12.38
N LEU A 29 12.41 5.07 12.52
CA LEU A 29 13.36 5.53 11.53
C LEU A 29 13.22 4.77 10.20
N GLU A 30 13.21 3.44 10.21
CA GLU A 30 13.10 2.63 8.98
C GLU A 30 11.75 2.83 8.26
N GLY A 31 10.64 2.85 9.00
CA GLY A 31 9.31 3.14 8.44
C GLY A 31 9.15 4.60 7.98
N GLY A 32 9.72 5.54 8.73
CA GLY A 32 9.72 6.97 8.39
C GLY A 32 10.51 7.26 7.12
N ILE A 33 11.69 6.64 6.93
CA ILE A 33 12.50 6.81 5.71
C ILE A 33 11.74 6.31 4.46
N ALA A 34 11.06 5.16 4.57
CA ALA A 34 10.21 4.64 3.50
C ALA A 34 9.06 5.61 3.16
N TYR A 35 8.41 6.17 4.17
CA TYR A 35 7.35 7.16 3.98
C TYR A 35 7.91 8.43 3.32
N ILE A 36 8.98 9.00 3.85
CA ILE A 36 9.64 10.20 3.30
C ILE A 36 10.08 9.97 1.84
N GLY A 37 10.69 8.82 1.55
CA GLY A 37 11.11 8.46 0.19
C GLY A 37 9.95 8.42 -0.79
N PHE A 38 8.80 7.88 -0.38
CA PHE A 38 7.57 7.89 -1.19
C PHE A 38 7.09 9.32 -1.49
N TYR A 39 7.02 10.20 -0.48
CA TYR A 39 6.55 11.58 -0.69
C TYR A 39 7.51 12.41 -1.53
N ILE A 40 8.82 12.18 -1.42
CA ILE A 40 9.80 12.83 -2.29
C ILE A 40 9.58 12.39 -3.74
N LEU A 41 9.46 11.09 -4.00
CA LEU A 41 9.18 10.57 -5.34
C LEU A 41 7.84 11.10 -5.90
N PHE A 42 6.81 11.16 -5.05
CA PHE A 42 5.51 11.69 -5.43
C PHE A 42 5.55 13.19 -5.75
N ALA A 43 6.27 13.99 -4.95
CA ALA A 43 6.43 15.42 -5.19
C ALA A 43 7.16 15.68 -6.52
N ILE A 44 8.26 14.95 -6.78
CA ILE A 44 8.98 15.05 -8.06
C ILE A 44 8.06 14.65 -9.21
N LEU A 45 7.26 13.59 -9.05
CA LEU A 45 6.31 13.15 -10.07
C LEU A 45 5.31 14.25 -10.42
N LEU A 46 4.71 14.91 -9.43
CA LEU A 46 3.75 16.00 -9.62
C LEU A 46 4.34 17.21 -10.36
N MET A 47 5.65 17.43 -10.26
CA MET A 47 6.33 18.51 -10.98
C MET A 47 6.61 18.17 -12.45
N THR A 48 6.37 16.93 -12.88
CA THR A 48 6.55 16.54 -14.29
C THR A 48 5.33 16.92 -15.14
N SER A 49 5.56 17.20 -16.42
CA SER A 49 4.51 17.67 -17.35
C SER A 49 3.45 16.60 -17.64
N LYS A 50 3.75 15.32 -17.43
CA LYS A 50 2.85 14.16 -17.62
C LYS A 50 3.04 13.17 -16.46
N PRO A 51 2.50 13.46 -15.27
CA PRO A 51 2.80 12.72 -14.04
C PRO A 51 2.24 11.29 -14.03
N LEU A 52 1.17 11.03 -14.78
CA LEU A 52 0.52 9.71 -14.84
C LEU A 52 0.82 8.94 -16.13
N SER A 53 1.75 9.41 -16.97
CA SER A 53 2.15 8.65 -18.16
C SER A 53 2.90 7.38 -17.75
N LEU A 54 2.58 6.25 -18.37
CA LEU A 54 3.32 5.00 -18.21
C LEU A 54 4.76 5.09 -18.72
N ASP A 55 5.04 6.02 -19.63
CA ASP A 55 6.38 6.32 -20.12
C ASP A 55 7.23 7.10 -19.09
N ASN A 56 6.60 7.60 -18.03
CA ASN A 56 7.30 8.30 -16.95
C ASN A 56 7.89 7.28 -15.98
N ILE A 57 9.21 7.08 -16.05
CA ILE A 57 9.93 6.13 -15.20
C ILE A 57 9.70 6.36 -13.70
N LEU A 58 9.43 7.62 -13.30
CA LEU A 58 9.12 7.97 -11.91
C LEU A 58 7.71 7.51 -11.51
N ALA A 59 6.74 7.55 -12.43
CA ALA A 59 5.41 6.99 -12.19
C ALA A 59 5.52 5.47 -11.99
N LEU A 60 6.27 4.80 -12.86
CA LEU A 60 6.52 3.36 -12.75
C LEU A 60 7.22 2.99 -11.43
N ALA A 61 8.22 3.76 -11.02
CA ALA A 61 8.91 3.58 -9.75
C ALA A 61 7.97 3.76 -8.55
N LEU A 62 7.12 4.79 -8.58
CA LEU A 62 6.14 5.06 -7.51
C LEU A 62 5.06 3.97 -7.42
N PHE A 63 4.54 3.52 -8.57
CA PHE A 63 3.57 2.41 -8.61
C PHE A 63 4.20 1.12 -8.12
N SER A 64 5.42 0.80 -8.57
CA SER A 64 6.15 -0.39 -8.13
C SER A 64 6.42 -0.34 -6.63
N TYR A 65 6.82 0.82 -6.11
CA TYR A 65 7.00 1.05 -4.68
C TYR A 65 5.69 0.82 -3.91
N GLY A 66 4.59 1.41 -4.38
CA GLY A 66 3.27 1.25 -3.77
C GLY A 66 2.80 -0.21 -3.74
N ILE A 67 2.98 -0.95 -4.83
CA ILE A 67 2.64 -2.38 -4.92
C ILE A 67 3.46 -3.20 -3.94
N VAL A 68 4.79 -3.03 -3.92
CA VAL A 68 5.68 -3.77 -3.03
C VAL A 68 5.37 -3.46 -1.57
N PHE A 69 5.16 -2.18 -1.24
CA PHE A 69 4.76 -1.76 0.10
C PHE A 69 3.41 -2.34 0.51
N TYR A 70 2.43 -2.37 -0.40
CA TYR A 70 1.12 -2.94 -0.14
C TYR A 70 1.19 -4.45 0.12
N ILE A 71 1.95 -5.20 -0.68
CA ILE A 71 2.18 -6.64 -0.45
C ILE A 71 2.86 -6.87 0.89
N TRP A 72 3.88 -6.06 1.20
CA TRP A 72 4.57 -6.10 2.49
C TRP A 72 3.59 -5.87 3.64
N LEU A 73 2.70 -4.88 3.52
CA LEU A 73 1.71 -4.53 4.53
C LEU A 73 0.71 -5.66 4.79
N LEU A 74 0.21 -6.31 3.72
CA LEU A 74 -0.68 -7.46 3.84
C LEU A 74 -0.01 -8.63 4.55
N LYS A 75 1.25 -8.93 4.21
CA LYS A 75 2.04 -9.98 4.88
C LYS A 75 2.27 -9.66 6.35
N ALA A 76 2.63 -8.42 6.66
CA ALA A 76 2.88 -7.96 8.01
C ALA A 76 1.61 -8.07 8.88
N PHE A 77 0.47 -7.60 8.38
CA PHE A 77 -0.81 -7.74 9.08
C PHE A 77 -1.23 -9.19 9.26
N TRP A 78 -1.10 -10.01 8.21
CA TRP A 78 -1.43 -11.44 8.29
C TRP A 78 -0.62 -12.15 9.38
N GLY A 79 0.69 -11.94 9.39
CA GLY A 79 1.58 -12.51 10.41
C GLY A 79 1.30 -11.98 11.81
N SER A 80 0.95 -10.69 11.93
CA SER A 80 0.64 -10.05 13.22
C SER A 80 -0.51 -10.70 13.97
N ALA A 81 -1.47 -11.30 13.26
CA ALA A 81 -2.57 -12.05 13.86
C ALA A 81 -2.09 -13.25 14.70
N ASN A 82 -0.90 -13.81 14.40
CA ASN A 82 -0.34 -14.93 15.15
C ASN A 82 0.23 -14.52 16.51
N PHE A 83 0.45 -13.22 16.73
CA PHE A 83 0.92 -12.68 18.02
C PHE A 83 -0.23 -12.16 18.89
N CYS A 84 -1.47 -12.27 18.43
CA CYS A 84 -2.65 -11.91 19.21
C CYS A 84 -3.04 -13.03 20.17
N SER A 85 -3.10 -12.74 21.47
CA SER A 85 -3.62 -13.66 22.48
C SER A 85 -5.14 -13.85 22.37
N ASN A 86 -5.86 -12.84 21.87
CA ASN A 86 -7.29 -12.89 21.67
C ASN A 86 -7.66 -13.40 20.25
N LYS A 87 -8.39 -14.52 20.20
CA LYS A 87 -8.87 -15.14 18.95
C LYS A 87 -9.77 -14.22 18.13
N ILE A 88 -10.59 -13.38 18.77
CA ILE A 88 -11.47 -12.42 18.08
C ILE A 88 -10.62 -11.37 17.36
N SER A 89 -9.63 -10.80 18.05
CA SER A 89 -8.72 -9.81 17.46
C SER A 89 -7.92 -10.40 16.30
N ALA A 90 -7.41 -11.62 16.45
CA ALA A 90 -6.71 -12.32 15.37
C ALA A 90 -7.62 -12.54 14.14
N GLY A 91 -8.88 -12.94 14.39
CA GLY A 91 -9.89 -13.09 13.35
C GLY A 91 -10.17 -11.77 12.62
N LEU A 92 -10.37 -10.68 13.36
CA LEU A 92 -10.59 -9.35 12.79
C LEU A 92 -9.41 -8.91 11.92
N ILE A 93 -8.17 -9.05 12.39
CA ILE A 93 -6.97 -8.67 11.61
C ILE A 93 -6.91 -9.44 10.29
N ARG A 94 -7.13 -10.76 10.31
CA ARG A 94 -7.13 -11.57 9.08
C ARG A 94 -8.26 -11.18 8.13
N THR A 95 -9.46 -10.97 8.66
CA THR A 95 -10.61 -10.52 7.88
C THR A 95 -10.34 -9.16 7.23
N PHE A 96 -9.84 -8.17 7.97
CA PHE A 96 -9.46 -6.88 7.41
C PHE A 96 -8.37 -7.01 6.35
N THR A 97 -7.36 -7.86 6.58
CA THR A 97 -6.27 -8.10 5.62
C THR A 97 -6.79 -8.67 4.29
N ILE A 98 -7.89 -9.43 4.28
CA ILE A 98 -8.52 -9.95 3.06
C ILE A 98 -9.50 -8.94 2.45
N ILE A 99 -10.29 -8.26 3.28
CA ILE A 99 -11.31 -7.30 2.81
C ILE A 99 -10.64 -6.11 2.12
N LEU A 100 -9.53 -5.60 2.64
CA LEU A 100 -8.84 -4.44 2.10
C LEU A 100 -8.48 -4.60 0.61
N PRO A 101 -7.80 -5.68 0.15
CA PRO A 101 -7.51 -5.88 -1.26
C PRO A 101 -8.77 -6.13 -2.11
N LEU A 102 -9.80 -6.78 -1.56
CA LEU A 102 -11.07 -6.96 -2.26
C LEU A 102 -11.73 -5.60 -2.55
N ILE A 103 -11.79 -4.71 -1.56
CA ILE A 103 -12.30 -3.35 -1.75
C ILE A 103 -11.46 -2.61 -2.79
N SER A 104 -10.13 -2.70 -2.73
CA SER A 104 -9.25 -2.06 -3.73
C SER A 104 -9.52 -2.55 -5.15
N ILE A 105 -9.74 -3.86 -5.34
CA ILE A 105 -10.09 -4.44 -6.65
C ILE A 105 -11.46 -3.93 -7.12
N VAL A 106 -12.47 -3.93 -6.25
CA VAL A 106 -13.81 -3.43 -6.60
C VAL A 106 -13.74 -1.96 -7.02
N LEU A 107 -13.04 -1.12 -6.26
CA LEU A 107 -12.84 0.29 -6.60
C LEU A 107 -12.12 0.46 -7.93
N PHE A 108 -11.09 -0.35 -8.19
CA PHE A 108 -10.38 -0.32 -9.47
C PHE A 108 -11.30 -0.65 -10.66
N VAL A 109 -12.14 -1.68 -10.53
CA VAL A 109 -13.13 -2.04 -11.56
C VAL A 109 -14.13 -0.92 -11.77
N LEU A 110 -14.65 -0.31 -10.70
CA LEU A 110 -15.59 0.82 -10.79
C LEU A 110 -14.97 2.03 -11.51
N ILE A 111 -13.70 2.33 -11.23
CA ILE A 111 -12.96 3.40 -11.92
C ILE A 111 -12.83 3.11 -13.42
N ILE A 112 -12.50 1.87 -13.81
CA ILE A 112 -12.44 1.48 -15.22
C ILE A 112 -13.80 1.65 -15.90
N ILE A 113 -14.87 1.17 -15.27
CA ILE A 113 -16.23 1.28 -15.81
C ILE A 113 -16.60 2.76 -16.00
N TYR A 114 -16.31 3.61 -15.00
CA TYR A 114 -16.56 5.05 -15.07
C TYR A 114 -15.86 5.68 -16.29
N TYR A 115 -14.54 5.47 -16.45
CA TYR A 115 -13.80 6.02 -17.57
C TYR A 115 -14.26 5.47 -18.93
N LEU A 116 -14.62 4.19 -19.00
CA LEU A 116 -15.15 3.58 -20.21
C LEU A 116 -16.47 4.23 -20.63
N VAL A 117 -17.41 4.39 -19.68
CA VAL A 117 -18.71 5.02 -19.92
C VAL A 117 -18.53 6.47 -20.35
N THR A 118 -17.66 7.23 -19.68
CA THR A 118 -17.34 8.61 -20.08
C THR A 118 -16.78 8.67 -21.50
N ALA A 119 -15.82 7.81 -21.85
CA ALA A 119 -15.25 7.78 -23.19
C ALA A 119 -16.29 7.43 -24.27
N ILE A 120 -17.22 6.51 -23.98
CA ILE A 120 -18.33 6.17 -24.89
C ILE A 120 -19.27 7.37 -25.06
N MET A 121 -19.63 8.06 -23.98
CA MET A 121 -20.50 9.24 -24.03
C MET A 121 -19.86 10.39 -24.82
N ASP A 122 -18.57 10.64 -24.61
CA ASP A 122 -17.81 11.63 -25.36
C ASP A 122 -17.76 11.26 -26.86
N ALA A 123 -17.53 9.99 -27.20
CA ALA A 123 -17.51 9.53 -28.58
C ALA A 123 -18.88 9.59 -29.29
N LEU A 124 -19.99 9.51 -28.54
CA LEU A 124 -21.36 9.59 -29.07
C LEU A 124 -21.89 11.04 -29.14
N SER A 125 -21.23 11.97 -28.45
CA SER A 125 -21.63 13.39 -28.40
C SER A 125 -20.83 14.29 -29.35
N GLY A 126 -19.78 13.76 -29.98
CA GLY A 126 -19.08 14.35 -31.13
C GLY A 126 -19.69 13.90 -32.46
#